data_AF-A0A6S6SQQ9-F1
#
_entry.id   AF-A0A6S6SQQ9-F1
#
_cell.length_a   1.000
_cell.length_b   1.000
_cell.length_c   1.000
_cell.angle_alpha   90.00
_cell.angle_beta   90.00
_cell.angle_gamma   90.00
#
_symmetry.space_group_name_H-M   'P 1'
#
loop_
_entity.id
_entity.type
_entity.pdbx_description
1 polymer ?
#
loop_
_entity_poly.entity_id
_entity_poly.type
_entity_poly.pdbx_seq_one_letter_code
_entity_poly.pdbx_strand_id
1 'polypeptide(L)' 'LKFNEQVYLFEFKVVELAPEGRAMQQLKDKRYADKYRGLGWPIHLVGVEFSKVDRNVVGFEVERG' A
#
# COMPACT_ATOMS: atom_id res chain seq x y z
N LEU A 1 6.41 7.64 2.93
CA LEU A 1 7.83 8.04 2.80
C LEU A 1 7.96 9.04 1.66
N LYS A 2 8.78 10.07 1.83
CA LYS A 2 9.20 10.98 0.74
C LYS A 2 10.67 10.70 0.46
N PHE A 3 11.02 10.28 -0.75
CA PHE A 3 12.39 9.94 -1.13
C PHE A 3 12.57 10.10 -2.64
N ASN A 4 13.71 10.67 -3.06
CA ASN A 4 14.05 10.88 -4.48
C ASN A 4 12.91 11.54 -5.28
N GLU A 5 12.32 12.61 -4.72
CA GLU A 5 11.19 13.35 -5.30
C GLU A 5 9.96 12.47 -5.62
N GLN A 6 9.78 11.40 -4.85
CA GLN A 6 8.66 10.48 -4.97
C GLN A 6 8.02 10.23 -3.61
N VAL A 7 6.73 9.91 -3.63
CA VAL A 7 5.94 9.61 -2.43
C VAL A 7 5.56 8.13 -2.45
N TYR A 8 5.87 7.42 -1.38
CA TYR A 8 5.48 6.03 -1.20
C TYR A 8 4.54 5.91 -0.01
N LEU A 9 3.37 5.35 -0.24
CA LEU A 9 2.35 5.10 0.77
C LEU A 9 2.20 3.60 0.93
N PHE A 10 2.51 3.11 2.14
CA PHE A 10 2.46 1.69 2.47
C PHE A 10 1.27 1.41 3.37
N GLU A 11 0.58 0.31 3.11
CA GLU A 11 -0.39 -0.28 4.02
C GLU A 11 -0.10 -1.77 4.17
N PHE A 12 -0.12 -2.22 5.42
CA PHE A 12 0.20 -3.59 5.78
C PHE A 12 -1.03 -4.25 6.40
N LYS A 13 -1.38 -5.44 5.91
CA LYS A 13 -2.45 -6.26 6.48
C LYS A 13 -1.96 -7.64 6.83
N VAL A 14 -2.58 -8.20 7.85
CA VAL A 14 -2.35 -9.57 8.27
C VAL A 14 -3.62 -10.37 7.99
N VAL A 15 -3.52 -11.36 7.11
CA VAL A 15 -4.58 -12.28 6.68
C VAL A 15 -4.30 -13.67 7.24
N GLU A 16 -5.28 -14.58 7.25
CA GLU A 16 -5.03 -15.93 7.79
C GLU A 16 -4.17 -16.79 6.86
N LEU A 17 -4.57 -16.92 5.58
CA LEU A 17 -3.92 -17.84 4.62
C LEU A 17 -3.67 -17.19 3.25
N ALA A 18 -4.70 -16.66 2.60
CA ALA A 18 -4.62 -16.12 1.25
C ALA A 18 -4.73 -14.58 1.23
N PRO A 19 -4.15 -13.91 0.22
CA PRO A 19 -4.33 -12.48 0.04
C PRO A 19 -5.80 -12.15 -0.23
N GLU A 20 -6.26 -11.04 0.32
CA GLU A 20 -7.62 -10.52 0.17
C GLU A 20 -7.65 -9.15 -0.54
N GLY A 21 -6.50 -8.54 -0.83
CA GLY A 21 -6.41 -7.23 -1.46
C GLY A 21 -6.86 -6.06 -0.57
N ARG A 22 -7.09 -6.33 0.72
CA ARG A 22 -7.58 -5.36 1.71
C ARG A 22 -6.58 -4.23 1.95
N ALA A 23 -5.28 -4.52 1.85
CA ALA A 23 -4.26 -3.49 2.02
C ALA A 23 -4.35 -2.39 0.95
N MET A 24 -4.44 -2.77 -0.33
CA MET A 24 -4.58 -1.82 -1.44
C MET A 24 -5.92 -1.09 -1.41
N GLN A 25 -7.00 -1.82 -1.13
CA GLN A 25 -8.33 -1.22 -1.01
C GLN A 25 -8.37 -0.15 0.08
N GLN A 26 -7.79 -0.42 1.25
CA GLN A 26 -7.73 0.55 2.33
C GLN A 26 -6.90 1.81 1.97
N LEU A 27 -5.79 1.67 1.26
CA LEU A 27 -4.99 2.81 0.78
C LEU A 27 -5.82 3.75 -0.10
N LYS A 28 -6.63 3.18 -1.00
CA LYS A 28 -7.51 3.92 -1.91
C LYS A 28 -8.68 4.56 -1.16
N ASP A 29 -9.37 3.80 -0.32
CA ASP A 29 -10.56 4.26 0.41
C ASP A 29 -10.25 5.41 1.36
N LYS A 30 -9.07 5.39 1.99
CA LYS A 30 -8.60 6.46 2.88
C LYS A 30 -8.06 7.68 2.14
N ARG A 31 -7.87 7.59 0.82
CA ARG A 31 -7.38 8.66 -0.05
C ARG A 31 -6.11 9.34 0.47
N TYR A 32 -5.17 8.55 0.99
CA TYR A 32 -3.94 9.11 1.55
C TYR A 32 -3.09 9.84 0.51
N ALA A 33 -3.20 9.47 -0.77
CA ALA A 33 -2.55 10.14 -1.88
C ALA A 33 -2.92 11.63 -2.00
N ASP A 34 -4.17 11.99 -1.69
CA ASP A 34 -4.70 13.36 -1.86
C ASP A 34 -3.86 14.39 -1.11
N LYS A 35 -3.30 14.03 0.05
CA LYS A 35 -2.44 14.90 0.88
C LYS A 35 -1.14 15.31 0.19
N TYR A 36 -0.73 14.56 -0.84
CA TYR A 36 0.57 14.72 -1.49
C TYR A 36 0.46 15.19 -2.95
N ARG A 37 -0.74 15.24 -3.52
CA ARG A 37 -0.96 15.66 -4.92
C ARG A 37 -0.42 17.06 -5.22
N GLY A 38 -0.44 17.96 -4.23
CA GLY A 38 0.11 19.32 -4.37
C GLY A 38 1.63 19.39 -4.54
N LEU A 39 2.38 18.30 -4.33
CA LEU A 39 3.83 18.27 -4.50
C LEU A 39 4.26 18.10 -5.96
N GLY A 40 3.36 17.68 -6.85
CA GLY A 40 3.70 17.34 -8.24
C GLY A 40 4.59 16.10 -8.40
N TRP A 41 4.88 15.40 -7.30
CA TRP A 41 5.72 14.20 -7.28
C TRP A 41 4.93 12.94 -7.61
N PRO A 42 5.53 11.93 -8.26
CA PRO A 42 4.92 10.62 -8.42
C PRO A 42 4.53 10.02 -7.07
N ILE A 43 3.32 9.48 -6.98
CA ILE A 43 2.79 8.82 -5.79
C ILE A 43 2.60 7.33 -6.08
N HIS A 44 3.20 6.49 -5.24
CA HIS A 44 3.10 5.04 -5.28
C HIS A 44 2.34 4.54 -4.07
N LEU A 45 1.28 3.80 -4.31
CA LEU A 45 0.52 3.05 -3.32
C LEU A 45 1.08 1.64 -3.27
N VAL A 46 1.45 1.15 -2.11
CA VAL A 46 2.04 -0.18 -1.91
C VAL A 46 1.24 -0.92 -0.86
N GLY A 47 0.45 -1.89 -1.29
CA GLY A 47 -0.31 -2.78 -0.42
C GLY A 47 0.48 -4.06 -0.16
N VAL A 48 0.63 -4.45 1.10
CA VAL A 48 1.35 -5.67 1.49
C VAL A 48 0.51 -6.48 2.46
N GLU A 49 0.38 -7.78 2.20
CA GLU A 49 -0.41 -8.70 3.02
C GLU A 49 0.46 -9.86 3.52
N PHE A 50 0.40 -10.14 4.82
CA PHE A 50 1.12 -11.22 5.48
C PHE A 50 0.16 -12.30 5.97
N SER A 51 0.51 -13.56 5.74
CA SER A 51 -0.20 -14.70 6.31
C SER A 51 0.20 -14.91 7.78
N LYS A 52 -0.78 -15.07 8.67
CA LYS A 52 -0.53 -15.45 10.07
C LYS A 52 0.06 -16.86 10.18
N VAL A 53 -0.38 -17.76 9.30
CA VAL A 53 0.00 -19.17 9.30
C VAL A 53 1.43 -19.31 8.79
N ASP A 54 1.70 -18.75 7.61
CA ASP A 54 3.01 -18.90 6.94
C ASP A 54 4.04 -17.89 7.44
N ARG A 55 3.59 -16.85 8.17
CA ARG A 55 4.40 -15.73 8.68
C ARG A 55 5.23 -15.08 7.57
N ASN A 56 4.67 -15.04 6.36
CA ASN A 56 5.31 -14.57 5.15
C ASN A 56 4.38 -13.66 4.34
N VAL A 57 4.93 -12.91 3.39
CA VAL A 57 4.15 -12.09 2.45
C VAL A 57 3.38 -13.02 1.50
N VAL A 58 2.07 -12.85 1.46
CA VAL A 58 1.16 -13.60 0.58
C VAL A 58 0.46 -12.70 -0.44
N GLY A 59 0.53 -11.37 -0.27
CA GLY A 59 0.04 -10.39 -1.23
C GLY A 59 0.95 -9.18 -1.30
N PHE A 60 1.22 -8.71 -2.51
CA PHE A 60 2.01 -7.50 -2.77
C PHE A 60 1.49 -6.82 -4.03
N GLU A 61 1.05 -5.57 -3.89
CA GLU A 61 0.50 -4.78 -4.99
C GLU A 61 1.06 -3.36 -4.99
N VAL A 62 1.31 -2.84 -6.19
CA VAL A 62 1.77 -1.47 -6.39
C VAL A 62 0.88 -0.77 -7.41
N GLU A 63 0.40 0.41 -7.05
CA GLU A 63 -0.42 1.25 -7.93
C GLU A 63 0.01 2.72 -7.88
N ARG A 64 -0.42 3.50 -8.87
CA ARG A 64 -0.17 4.93 -8.94
C ARG A 64 -1.33 5.69 -8.29
N GLY A 65 -1.02 6.63 -7.38
CA GLY A 65 -1.99 7.41 -6.59
C GLY A 65 -2.33 8.80 -7.12
#